data_AF-A0A9E0PYU0-F1
#
_entry.id   AF-A0A9E0PYU0-F1
#
_cell.length_a   1.000
_cell.length_b   1.000
_cell.length_c   1.000
_cell.angle_alpha   90.00
_cell.angle_beta   90.00
_cell.angle_gamma   90.00
#
_symmetry.space_group_name_H-M   'P 1'
#
loop_
_entity.id
_entity.type
_entity.pdbx_description
1 polymer ?
#
loop_
_entity_poly.entity_id
_entity_poly.type
_entity_poly.pdbx_seq_one_letter_code
_entity_poly.pdbx_strand_id
1 'polypeptide(L)'
;MDGNNSKCVSQSCSSAVQLLKEDQLALAKLFLEFEQVDDFKKKEEIVGAISAALSSYFSLEAEVVYPTLANKAAFSQDLCAGAESHHQAKLVLDRLQRLTADVDDAAYDKAVQDLRVVVEKHFSEECQTFFPALDKCTEKVEELDQKLKQFKAEQKFEESQERAPTI
;
A
#
# COMPACT_ATOMS: atom_id res chain seq x y z
N MET A 1 28.55 7.29 29.14
CA MET A 1 27.20 6.76 29.35
C MET A 1 26.46 7.94 29.97
N ASP A 2 25.60 8.68 29.27
CA ASP A 2 24.46 8.19 28.49
C ASP A 2 24.21 8.96 27.19
N GLY A 3 23.52 8.28 26.28
CA GLY A 3 23.43 8.56 24.86
C GLY A 3 22.60 9.79 24.52
N ASN A 4 23.23 10.67 23.74
CA ASN A 4 22.57 11.71 22.99
C ASN A 4 21.77 11.06 21.84
N ASN A 5 20.50 10.75 22.10
CA ASN A 5 19.53 10.21 21.14
C ASN A 5 19.21 11.27 20.08
N SER A 6 20.17 11.45 19.17
CA SER A 6 20.13 12.41 18.08
C SER A 6 19.31 11.84 16.92
N LYS A 7 18.20 12.53 16.66
CA LYS A 7 17.81 12.95 15.32
C LYS A 7 17.27 11.86 14.38
N CYS A 8 16.03 11.46 14.63
CA CYS A 8 15.10 11.04 13.57
C CYS A 8 13.84 11.92 13.61
N VAL A 9 14.05 13.24 13.56
CA VAL A 9 13.01 14.24 13.32
C VAL A 9 13.67 15.29 12.44
N SER A 10 13.12 15.54 11.25
CA SER A 10 13.59 16.50 10.22
C SER A 10 14.55 16.01 9.11
N GLN A 11 14.24 14.89 8.48
CA GLN A 11 14.54 14.75 7.04
C GLN A 11 13.24 15.10 6.32
N SER A 12 13.18 16.15 5.49
CA SER A 12 11.98 16.42 4.71
C SER A 12 11.82 15.26 3.72
N CYS A 13 10.88 14.35 3.99
CA CYS A 13 10.50 13.37 2.97
C CYS A 13 10.01 14.13 1.75
N SER A 14 10.43 13.66 0.57
CA SER A 14 9.90 14.15 -0.69
C SER A 14 8.37 14.01 -0.71
N SER A 15 7.68 14.89 -1.44
CA SER A 15 6.23 14.83 -1.63
C SER A 15 5.79 13.45 -2.17
N ALA A 16 6.61 12.81 -3.02
CA ALA A 16 6.39 11.45 -3.49
C ALA A 16 6.36 10.40 -2.36
N VAL A 17 7.38 10.40 -1.49
CA VAL A 17 7.44 9.48 -0.33
C VAL A 17 6.29 9.75 0.64
N GLN A 18 5.89 11.01 0.81
CA GLN A 18 4.76 11.35 1.66
C GLN A 18 3.45 10.76 1.13
N LEU A 19 3.18 10.87 -0.18
CA LEU A 19 1.98 10.30 -0.80
C LEU A 19 1.88 8.78 -0.61
N LEU A 20 3.01 8.06 -0.76
CA LEU A 20 3.05 6.61 -0.56
C LEU A 20 2.78 6.25 0.90
N LYS A 21 3.41 6.96 1.85
CA LYS A 21 3.20 6.74 3.29
C LYS A 21 1.78 7.04 3.75
N GLU A 22 1.11 8.02 3.12
CA GLU A 22 -0.29 8.33 3.42
C GLU A 22 -1.22 7.18 3.05
N ASP A 23 -0.98 6.51 1.92
CA ASP A 23 -1.73 5.31 1.52
C ASP A 23 -1.45 4.13 2.46
N GLN A 24 -0.18 3.88 2.81
CA GLN A 24 0.20 2.84 3.77
C GLN A 24 -0.49 3.05 5.13
N LEU A 25 -0.56 4.31 5.60
CA LEU A 25 -1.24 4.66 6.84
C LEU A 25 -2.75 4.45 6.76
N ALA A 26 -3.37 4.77 5.61
CA ALA A 26 -4.80 4.52 5.40
C ALA A 26 -5.10 3.01 5.42
N LEU A 27 -4.27 2.20 4.76
CA LEU A 27 -4.38 0.73 4.78
C LEU A 27 -4.19 0.15 6.18
N ALA A 28 -3.19 0.62 6.93
CA ALA A 28 -2.98 0.18 8.31
C ALA A 28 -4.20 0.48 9.21
N LYS A 29 -4.86 1.63 9.02
CA LYS A 29 -6.08 1.96 9.76
C LYS A 29 -7.24 1.02 9.43
N LEU A 30 -7.41 0.64 8.17
CA LEU A 30 -8.45 -0.31 7.77
C LEU A 30 -8.25 -1.68 8.42
N PHE A 31 -7.00 -2.18 8.50
CA PHE A 31 -6.71 -3.42 9.23
C PHE A 31 -7.03 -3.31 10.73
N LEU A 32 -6.72 -2.18 11.36
CA LEU A 32 -7.08 -1.94 12.77
C LEU A 32 -8.59 -1.82 12.98
N GLU A 33 -9.31 -1.25 12.01
CA GLU A 33 -10.77 -1.16 12.07
C GLU A 33 -11.41 -2.55 11.95
N PHE A 34 -10.89 -3.40 11.06
CA PHE A 34 -11.33 -4.79 10.93
C PHE A 34 -11.28 -5.55 12.27
N GLU A 35 -10.20 -5.38 13.04
CA GLU A 35 -10.01 -6.04 14.35
C GLU A 35 -10.96 -5.55 15.44
N GLN A 36 -11.56 -4.37 15.27
CA GLN A 36 -12.45 -3.75 16.27
C GLN A 36 -13.93 -4.02 16.00
N VAL A 37 -14.24 -4.72 14.91
CA VAL A 37 -15.61 -4.91 14.44
C VAL A 37 -15.96 -6.40 14.44
N ASP A 38 -17.04 -6.74 15.12
CA ASP A 38 -17.59 -8.10 15.13
C ASP A 38 -18.73 -8.30 14.12
N ASP A 39 -19.29 -7.21 13.59
CA ASP A 39 -20.39 -7.27 12.63
C ASP A 39 -19.89 -7.74 11.25
N PHE A 40 -20.47 -8.83 10.75
CA PHE A 40 -20.03 -9.48 9.51
C PHE A 40 -20.17 -8.60 8.27
N LYS A 41 -21.23 -7.80 8.19
CA LYS A 41 -21.43 -6.90 7.03
C LYS A 41 -20.37 -5.81 7.02
N LYS A 42 -20.08 -5.23 8.18
CA LYS A 42 -18.99 -4.26 8.31
C LYS A 42 -17.62 -4.87 8.04
N LYS A 43 -17.37 -6.11 8.48
CA LYS A 43 -16.13 -6.83 8.15
C LYS A 43 -15.97 -6.98 6.63
N GLU A 44 -17.02 -7.40 5.94
CA GLU A 44 -17.04 -7.51 4.48
C GLU A 44 -16.79 -6.16 3.80
N GLU A 45 -17.44 -5.08 4.26
CA GLU A 45 -17.23 -3.72 3.78
C GLU A 45 -15.77 -3.26 3.95
N ILE A 46 -15.18 -3.50 5.14
CA ILE A 46 -13.79 -3.15 5.44
C ILE A 46 -12.83 -3.96 4.57
N VAL A 47 -13.05 -5.26 4.39
CA VAL A 47 -12.21 -6.09 3.51
C VAL A 47 -12.35 -5.66 2.04
N GLY A 48 -13.54 -5.24 1.61
CA GLY A 48 -13.74 -4.59 0.31
C GLY A 48 -12.89 -3.32 0.17
N ALA A 49 -12.89 -2.45 1.19
CA ALA A 49 -12.07 -1.24 1.22
C ALA A 49 -10.57 -1.55 1.22
N ILE A 50 -10.12 -2.54 1.99
CA ILE A 50 -8.72 -3.01 2.00
C ILE A 50 -8.33 -3.51 0.62
N SER A 51 -9.18 -4.32 -0.01
CA SER A 51 -8.92 -4.89 -1.35
C SER A 51 -8.76 -3.78 -2.38
N ALA A 52 -9.69 -2.82 -2.42
CA ALA A 52 -9.63 -1.68 -3.33
C ALA A 52 -8.38 -0.81 -3.10
N ALA A 53 -8.07 -0.50 -1.83
CA ALA A 53 -6.91 0.31 -1.48
C ALA A 53 -5.58 -0.41 -1.81
N LEU A 54 -5.46 -1.72 -1.60
CA LEU A 54 -4.28 -2.50 -1.98
C LEU A 54 -4.13 -2.57 -3.50
N SER A 55 -5.22 -2.81 -4.24
CA SER A 55 -5.19 -2.80 -5.70
C SER A 55 -4.70 -1.45 -6.24
N SER A 56 -5.24 -0.36 -5.72
CA SER A 56 -4.84 1.00 -6.07
C SER A 56 -3.36 1.28 -5.77
N TYR A 57 -2.91 0.92 -4.56
CA TYR A 57 -1.53 1.12 -4.11
C TYR A 57 -0.54 0.29 -4.95
N PHE A 58 -0.81 -0.99 -5.16
CA PHE A 58 0.06 -1.87 -5.96
C PHE A 58 0.09 -1.48 -7.44
N SER A 59 -1.03 -1.04 -8.02
CA SER A 59 -1.04 -0.51 -9.39
C SER A 59 -0.21 0.77 -9.49
N LEU A 60 -0.34 1.69 -8.54
CA LEU A 60 0.48 2.89 -8.47
C LEU A 60 1.97 2.54 -8.42
N GLU A 61 2.37 1.55 -7.62
CA GLU A 61 3.76 1.11 -7.56
C GLU A 61 4.24 0.45 -8.85
N ALA A 62 3.47 -0.51 -9.38
CA ALA A 62 3.84 -1.26 -10.56
C ALA A 62 3.87 -0.41 -11.85
N GLU A 63 2.97 0.55 -11.98
CA GLU A 63 2.78 1.34 -13.20
C GLU A 63 3.57 2.66 -13.18
N VAL A 64 3.83 3.22 -11.99
CA VAL A 64 4.49 4.53 -11.86
C VAL A 64 5.85 4.40 -11.20
N VAL A 65 5.91 3.81 -10.01
CA VAL A 65 7.13 3.80 -9.19
C VAL A 65 8.20 2.90 -9.81
N TYR A 66 7.87 1.64 -10.09
CA TYR A 66 8.83 0.65 -10.56
C TYR A 66 9.42 1.04 -11.92
N PRO A 67 8.64 1.47 -12.94
CA PRO A 67 9.21 1.87 -14.23
C PRO A 67 10.10 3.12 -14.14
N THR A 68 9.77 4.05 -13.23
CA THR A 68 10.58 5.27 -13.02
C THR A 68 11.95 4.95 -12.42
N LEU A 69 12.05 3.86 -11.64
CA LEU A 69 13.26 3.43 -10.95
C LEU A 69 13.95 2.21 -11.58
N ALA A 70 13.36 1.56 -12.59
CA ALA A 70 13.85 0.30 -13.17
C ALA A 70 15.31 0.36 -13.65
N ASN A 71 15.76 1.53 -14.15
CA ASN A 71 17.13 1.73 -14.63
C ASN A 71 18.13 2.08 -13.51
N LYS A 72 17.70 2.13 -12.24
CA LYS A 72 18.53 2.46 -11.10
C LYS A 72 18.88 1.19 -10.33
N ALA A 73 20.10 0.68 -10.54
CA ALA A 73 20.59 -0.55 -9.92
C ALA A 73 20.44 -0.58 -8.38
N ALA A 74 20.52 0.59 -7.74
CA ALA A 74 20.35 0.76 -6.29
C ALA A 74 18.97 0.31 -5.76
N PHE A 75 17.94 0.25 -6.61
CA PHE A 75 16.59 -0.16 -6.22
C PHE A 75 16.24 -1.58 -6.68
N SER A 76 17.11 -2.25 -7.44
CA SER A 76 16.75 -3.53 -8.10
C SER A 76 16.26 -4.60 -7.12
N GLN A 77 16.89 -4.70 -5.95
CA GLN A 77 16.49 -5.63 -4.90
C GLN A 77 15.15 -5.26 -4.25
N ASP A 78 14.94 -3.99 -3.90
CA ASP A 78 13.69 -3.52 -3.29
C ASP A 78 12.50 -3.69 -4.26
N LEU A 79 12.68 -3.38 -5.55
CA LEU A 79 11.65 -3.57 -6.58
C LEU A 79 11.26 -5.04 -6.75
N CYS A 80 12.25 -5.95 -6.71
CA CYS A 80 12.01 -7.38 -6.80
C CYS A 80 11.26 -7.91 -5.57
N ALA A 81 11.70 -7.51 -4.37
CA ALA A 81 11.05 -7.87 -3.11
C ALA A 81 9.60 -7.34 -3.03
N GLY A 82 9.38 -6.10 -3.48
CA GLY A 82 8.04 -5.50 -3.54
C GLY A 82 7.10 -6.24 -4.49
N ALA A 83 7.57 -6.57 -5.71
CA ALA A 83 6.78 -7.34 -6.67
C ALA A 83 6.40 -8.74 -6.14
N GLU A 84 7.29 -9.40 -5.41
CA GLU A 84 6.99 -10.67 -4.74
C GLU A 84 5.92 -10.49 -3.64
N SER A 85 6.06 -9.47 -2.79
CA SER A 85 5.07 -9.17 -1.74
C SER A 85 3.69 -8.83 -2.32
N HIS A 86 3.64 -8.09 -3.44
CA HIS A 86 2.40 -7.82 -4.17
C HIS A 86 1.75 -9.10 -4.67
N HIS A 87 2.54 -10.03 -5.22
CA HIS A 87 2.03 -11.31 -5.70
C HIS A 87 1.45 -12.14 -4.53
N GLN A 88 2.17 -12.21 -3.41
CA GLN A 88 1.70 -12.90 -2.21
C GLN A 88 0.40 -12.29 -1.68
N ALA A 89 0.30 -10.97 -1.58
CA ALA A 89 -0.91 -10.29 -1.15
C ALA A 89 -2.09 -10.57 -2.08
N LYS A 90 -1.87 -10.58 -3.41
CA LYS A 90 -2.90 -10.96 -4.40
C LYS A 90 -3.41 -12.38 -4.19
N LEU A 91 -2.54 -13.35 -3.93
CA LEU A 91 -2.97 -14.73 -3.65
C LEU A 91 -3.87 -14.83 -2.40
N VAL A 92 -3.59 -14.02 -1.38
CA VAL A 92 -4.42 -13.98 -0.17
C VAL A 92 -5.76 -13.27 -0.44
N LEU A 93 -5.77 -12.17 -1.21
CA LEU A 93 -7.00 -11.50 -1.66
C LEU A 93 -7.89 -12.43 -2.47
N ASP A 94 -7.33 -13.19 -3.41
CA ASP A 94 -8.06 -14.20 -4.18
C ASP A 94 -8.65 -15.28 -3.27
N ARG A 95 -7.95 -15.66 -2.20
CA ARG A 95 -8.45 -16.58 -1.18
C ARG A 95 -9.60 -15.96 -0.39
N LEU A 96 -9.49 -14.69 0.01
CA LEU A 96 -10.56 -13.96 0.71
C LEU A 96 -11.83 -13.87 -0.13
N GLN A 97 -11.71 -13.57 -1.43
CA GLN A 97 -12.86 -13.55 -2.35
C GLN A 97 -13.61 -14.89 -2.42
N ARG A 98 -12.90 -16.01 -2.30
CA ARG A 98 -13.52 -17.35 -2.25
C ARG A 98 -14.19 -17.65 -0.90
N LEU A 99 -13.77 -16.98 0.17
CA LEU A 99 -14.31 -17.13 1.52
C LEU A 99 -15.41 -16.11 1.83
N THR A 100 -15.78 -15.21 0.91
CA THR A 100 -16.81 -14.18 1.15
C THR A 100 -18.16 -14.76 1.57
N ALA A 101 -18.51 -15.97 1.09
CA ALA A 101 -19.73 -16.66 1.52
C ALA A 101 -19.68 -17.19 2.96
N ASP A 102 -18.48 -17.29 3.55
CA ASP A 102 -18.16 -17.86 4.87
C ASP A 102 -17.50 -16.78 5.76
N VAL A 103 -17.95 -15.52 5.66
CA VAL A 103 -17.40 -14.38 6.40
C VAL A 103 -17.46 -14.53 7.93
N ASP A 104 -18.32 -15.43 8.43
CA ASP A 104 -18.45 -15.78 9.84
C ASP A 104 -17.55 -16.93 10.30
N ASP A 105 -16.78 -17.54 9.39
CA ASP A 105 -15.81 -18.59 9.70
C ASP A 105 -14.48 -17.98 10.20
N ALA A 106 -13.87 -18.62 11.20
CA ALA A 106 -12.52 -18.32 11.66
C ALA A 106 -11.47 -18.39 10.52
N ALA A 107 -11.73 -19.13 9.45
CA ALA A 107 -10.92 -19.16 8.25
C ALA A 107 -10.86 -17.81 7.52
N TYR A 108 -11.94 -17.01 7.56
CA TYR A 108 -11.99 -15.67 6.98
C TYR A 108 -11.10 -14.71 7.75
N ASP A 109 -11.29 -14.61 9.07
CA ASP A 109 -10.48 -13.76 9.95
C ASP A 109 -8.99 -14.12 9.86
N LYS A 110 -8.67 -15.43 9.81
CA LYS A 110 -7.30 -15.89 9.61
C LYS A 110 -6.73 -15.44 8.27
N ALA A 111 -7.50 -15.49 7.19
CA ALA A 111 -7.04 -15.03 5.87
C ALA A 111 -6.79 -13.51 5.85
N VAL A 112 -7.60 -12.71 6.56
CA VAL A 112 -7.35 -11.27 6.73
C VAL A 112 -6.07 -11.02 7.52
N GLN A 113 -5.81 -11.80 8.57
CA GLN A 113 -4.55 -11.72 9.32
C GLN A 113 -3.34 -12.14 8.48
N ASP A 114 -3.45 -13.22 7.69
CA ASP A 114 -2.41 -13.64 6.75
C ASP A 114 -2.10 -12.50 5.75
N LEU A 115 -3.12 -11.81 5.23
CA LEU A 115 -2.96 -10.65 4.34
C LEU A 115 -2.23 -9.50 5.04
N ARG A 116 -2.66 -9.17 6.27
CA ARG A 116 -2.06 -8.11 7.08
C ARG A 116 -0.57 -8.33 7.27
N VAL A 117 -0.15 -9.55 7.61
CA VAL A 117 1.27 -9.89 7.82
C VAL A 117 2.11 -9.64 6.55
N VAL A 118 1.61 -10.04 5.38
CA VAL A 118 2.31 -9.81 4.11
C VAL A 118 2.43 -8.32 3.83
N VAL A 119 1.35 -7.56 4.00
CA VAL A 119 1.30 -6.12 3.73
C VAL A 119 2.16 -5.31 4.71
N GLU A 120 2.09 -5.60 6.01
CA GLU A 120 2.89 -4.90 7.03
C GLU A 120 4.39 -5.17 6.84
N LYS A 121 4.77 -6.38 6.43
CA LYS A 121 6.15 -6.70 6.07
C LYS A 121 6.61 -5.84 4.89
N HIS A 122 5.83 -5.80 3.81
CA HIS A 122 6.13 -4.97 2.63
C HIS A 122 6.32 -3.49 3.02
N PHE A 123 5.40 -2.91 3.78
CA PHE A 123 5.49 -1.52 4.23
C PHE A 123 6.69 -1.27 5.15
N SER A 124 7.02 -2.23 6.02
CA SER A 124 8.20 -2.13 6.87
C SER A 124 9.49 -2.11 6.06
N GLU A 125 9.60 -2.99 5.05
CA GLU A 125 10.75 -3.01 4.14
C GLU A 125 10.85 -1.68 3.39
N GLU A 126 9.75 -1.17 2.85
CA GLU A 126 9.71 0.11 2.15
C GLU A 126 10.14 1.29 3.04
N CYS A 127 9.67 1.31 4.29
CA CYS A 127 10.01 2.36 5.24
C CYS A 127 11.50 2.33 5.63
N GLN A 128 12.10 1.15 5.71
CA GLN A 128 13.48 0.97 6.17
C GLN A 128 14.52 1.11 5.04
N THR A 129 14.20 0.66 3.83
CA THR A 129 15.16 0.61 2.71
C THR A 129 14.74 1.52 1.58
N PHE A 130 13.54 1.33 1.05
CA PHE A 130 13.09 1.93 -0.20
C PHE A 130 12.91 3.45 -0.10
N PHE A 131 12.12 3.95 0.86
CA PHE A 131 11.88 5.38 1.01
C PHE A 131 13.14 6.17 1.36
N PRO A 132 14.03 5.71 2.27
CA PRO A 132 15.31 6.37 2.49
C PRO A 132 16.21 6.41 1.25
N ALA A 133 16.18 5.39 0.40
CA ALA A 133 16.90 5.39 -0.88
C ALA A 133 16.26 6.36 -1.88
N LEU A 134 14.93 6.42 -1.92
CA LEU A 134 14.18 7.31 -2.80
C LEU A 134 14.41 8.79 -2.45
N ASP A 135 14.37 9.15 -1.16
CA ASP A 135 14.65 10.52 -0.70
C ASP A 135 16.10 10.97 -1.02
N LYS A 136 17.04 10.03 -1.16
CA LYS A 136 18.42 10.32 -1.60
C LYS A 136 18.54 10.42 -3.13
N CYS A 137 17.58 9.90 -3.89
CA CYS A 137 17.59 9.89 -5.35
C CYS A 137 16.93 11.16 -5.92
N THR A 138 17.62 12.29 -5.77
CA THR A 138 17.10 13.61 -6.19
C THR A 138 16.79 13.70 -7.69
N GLU A 139 17.49 12.93 -8.53
CA GLU A 139 17.30 12.91 -9.98
C GLU A 139 15.92 12.42 -10.44
N LYS A 140 15.25 11.59 -9.62
CA LYS A 140 13.98 10.93 -9.98
C LYS A 140 12.80 11.35 -9.12
N VAL A 141 13.06 11.96 -7.96
CA VAL A 141 12.03 12.37 -7.02
C VAL A 141 11.00 13.34 -7.63
N GLU A 142 11.43 14.33 -8.42
CA GLU A 142 10.50 15.29 -9.02
C GLU A 142 9.63 14.66 -10.11
N GLU A 143 10.23 13.83 -10.98
CA GLU A 143 9.51 13.06 -12.01
C GLU A 143 8.48 12.13 -11.36
N LEU A 144 8.88 11.45 -10.29
CA LEU A 144 8.01 10.53 -9.56
C LEU A 144 6.84 11.28 -8.89
N ASP A 145 7.11 12.41 -8.24
CA ASP A 145 6.07 13.22 -7.59
C ASP A 145 4.97 13.66 -8.58
N GLN A 146 5.36 14.11 -9.78
CA GLN A 146 4.41 14.50 -10.82
C GLN A 146 3.56 13.33 -11.29
N LYS A 147 4.18 12.18 -11.60
CA LYS A 147 3.45 11.00 -12.07
C LYS A 147 2.53 10.42 -11.00
N LEU A 148 2.94 10.41 -9.73
CA LEU A 148 2.11 9.96 -8.62
C LEU A 148 0.85 10.82 -8.46
N LYS A 149 1.01 12.15 -8.51
CA LYS A 149 -0.11 13.09 -8.46
C LYS A 149 -1.06 12.91 -9.64
N GLN A 150 -0.52 12.69 -10.84
CA GLN A 150 -1.32 12.43 -12.03
C GLN A 150 -2.13 11.14 -11.89
N PHE A 151 -1.48 10.03 -11.55
CA PHE A 151 -2.14 8.73 -11.38
C PHE A 151 -3.28 8.79 -10.35
N LYS A 152 -3.03 9.45 -9.20
CA LYS A 152 -4.06 9.65 -8.17
C LYS A 152 -5.22 10.55 -8.63
N ALA A 153 -4.96 11.53 -9.50
CA ALA A 153 -6.00 12.39 -10.05
C ALA A 153 -6.87 11.63 -11.07
N GLU A 154 -6.27 10.80 -11.90
CA GLU A 154 -6.95 9.94 -12.88
C GLU A 154 -7.83 8.90 -12.17
N GLN A 155 -7.32 8.21 -11.14
CA GLN A 155 -8.12 7.29 -10.34
C GLN A 155 -9.34 7.95 -9.68
N LYS A 156 -9.16 9.15 -9.09
CA LYS A 156 -10.28 9.88 -8.48
C LYS A 156 -11.34 10.27 -9.51
N PHE A 157 -10.92 10.55 -10.74
CA PHE A 157 -11.84 10.86 -11.83
C PHE A 157 -12.62 9.62 -12.27
N GLU A 158 -11.95 8.46 -12.42
CA GLU A 158 -12.59 7.17 -12.74
C GLU A 158 -13.58 6.73 -11.67
N GLU A 159 -13.20 6.78 -10.38
CA GLU A 159 -14.12 6.49 -9.27
C GLU A 159 -15.35 7.41 -9.26
N SER A 160 -15.20 8.67 -9.71
CA SER A 160 -16.31 9.62 -9.80
C SER A 160 -17.24 9.32 -10.98
N GLN A 161 -16.75 8.67 -12.04
CA GLN A 161 -17.56 8.25 -13.17
C GLN A 161 -18.29 6.93 -12.94
N GLU A 162 -17.65 5.94 -12.29
CA GLU A 162 -18.31 4.67 -11.93
C GLU A 162 -19.42 4.84 -10.88
N ARG A 163 -19.31 5.86 -10.01
CA ARG A 163 -20.36 6.19 -9.02
C ARG A 163 -21.51 7.03 -9.59
N ALA A 164 -21.44 7.48 -10.84
CA ALA A 164 -22.55 8.17 -11.47
C ALA A 164 -23.64 7.15 -11.82
N PRO A 165 -24.91 7.34 -11.40
CA PRO A 165 -25.96 6.40 -11.74
C PRO A 165 -26.16 6.40 -13.25
N THR A 166 -26.04 5.24 -13.88
CA THR A 166 -26.56 5.00 -15.23
C THR A 166 -28.04 5.36 -15.22
N ILE A 167 -28.40 6.43 -15.93
CA ILE A 167 -29.78 6.95 -16.06
C ILE A 167 -30.66 5.93 -16.77
#